data_AF-A0A7Z0U8Q4-F1
#
_entry.id   AF-A0A7Z0U8Q4-F1
#
_cell.length_a   1.000
_cell.length_b   1.000
_cell.length_c   1.000
_cell.angle_alpha   90.00
_cell.angle_beta   90.00
_cell.angle_gamma   90.00
#
_symmetry.space_group_name_H-M   'P 1'
#
loop_
_entity.id
_entity.type
_entity.pdbx_description
1 polymer ?
#
loop_
_entity_poly.entity_id
_entity_poly.type
_entity_poly.pdbx_seq_one_letter_code
_entity_poly.pdbx_strand_id
1 'polypeptide(L)'
;MHLIQLFIPAAPQAAIDIEDIIAMIQREMTERHGGATSYLNSPAKGFWSTSEGTEEDTVIVIEVMVNSLDRAWWRQYRRKLEQLLGQEELLVRALPVETL
;
A
#
# COMPACT_ATOMS: atom_id res chain seq x y z
N MET A 1 -0.17 -17.14 -8.48
CA MET A 1 0.53 -15.87 -8.16
C MET A 1 -0.51 -14.85 -7.75
N HIS A 2 -0.14 -13.82 -6.98
CA HIS A 2 -1.03 -12.72 -6.62
C HIS A 2 -0.35 -11.38 -6.88
N LEU A 3 -1.14 -10.39 -7.31
CA LEU A 3 -0.78 -8.98 -7.30
C LEU A 3 -1.30 -8.39 -5.98
N ILE A 4 -0.41 -7.89 -5.15
CA ILE A 4 -0.74 -7.18 -3.93
C ILE A 4 -0.71 -5.69 -4.21
N GLN A 5 -1.75 -4.98 -3.78
CA GLN A 5 -1.85 -3.52 -3.89
C GLN A 5 -2.00 -2.92 -2.50
N LEU A 6 -1.08 -2.03 -2.13
CA LEU A 6 -1.10 -1.25 -0.91
C LEU A 6 -1.61 0.16 -1.23
N PHE A 7 -2.62 0.63 -0.50
CA PHE A 7 -3.20 1.96 -0.68
C PHE A 7 -2.65 2.88 0.39
N ILE A 8 -1.62 3.67 0.04
CA ILE A 8 -0.95 4.56 0.96
C ILE A 8 -1.55 5.97 0.81
N PRO A 9 -1.96 6.64 1.90
CA PRO A 9 -2.37 8.04 1.84
C PRO A 9 -1.20 8.92 1.36
N ALA A 10 -1.44 9.83 0.43
CA ALA A 10 -0.40 10.77 -0.01
C ALA A 10 -0.07 11.83 1.04
N ALA A 11 -1.02 12.10 1.94
CA ALA A 11 -0.85 12.96 3.11
C ALA A 11 -1.16 12.15 4.38
N PRO A 12 -0.18 11.43 4.96
CA PRO A 12 -0.39 10.70 6.21
C PRO A 12 -0.69 11.65 7.38
N GLN A 13 -1.41 11.18 8.40
CA GLN A 13 -1.67 11.95 9.62
C GLN A 13 -0.39 12.08 10.46
N ALA A 14 0.51 11.10 10.36
CA ALA A 14 1.83 11.20 10.96
C ALA A 14 2.71 12.20 10.20
N ALA A 15 3.56 12.95 10.91
CA ALA A 15 4.54 13.87 10.33
C ALA A 15 5.75 13.10 9.73
N ILE A 16 5.47 12.24 8.75
CA ILE A 16 6.48 11.44 8.04
C ILE A 16 6.45 11.80 6.56
N ASP A 17 7.62 11.89 5.95
CA ASP A 17 7.74 12.08 4.52
C ASP A 17 7.24 10.84 3.76
N ILE A 18 6.31 11.05 2.84
CA ILE A 18 5.72 9.98 2.05
C ILE A 18 6.75 9.32 1.12
N GLU A 19 7.77 10.06 0.67
CA GLU A 19 8.84 9.51 -0.17
C GLU A 19 9.67 8.47 0.60
N ASP A 20 9.96 8.73 1.87
CA ASP A 20 10.68 7.81 2.76
C ASP A 20 9.87 6.53 3.02
N ILE A 21 8.55 6.65 3.17
CA ILE A 21 7.65 5.50 3.31
C ILE A 21 7.69 4.64 2.05
N ILE A 22 7.57 5.25 0.87
CA ILE A 22 7.57 4.53 -0.40
C ILE A 22 8.91 3.79 -0.59
N ALA A 23 10.03 4.48 -0.33
CA ALA A 23 11.36 3.89 -0.41
C ALA A 23 11.54 2.72 0.57
N MET A 24 11.01 2.84 1.80
CA MET A 24 11.03 1.77 2.78
C MET A 24 10.25 0.54 2.28
N ILE A 25 9.02 0.74 1.81
CA ILE A 25 8.17 -0.35 1.31
C ILE A 25 8.87 -1.02 0.12
N GLN A 26 9.37 -0.25 -0.85
CA GLN A 26 10.12 -0.76 -2.00
C GLN A 26 11.27 -1.66 -1.60
N ARG A 27 12.10 -1.22 -0.65
CA ARG A 27 13.24 -1.98 -0.16
C ARG A 27 12.78 -3.29 0.49
N GLU A 28 11.84 -3.22 1.43
CA GLU A 28 11.34 -4.39 2.16
C GLU A 28 10.68 -5.42 1.24
N MET A 29 9.90 -4.96 0.24
CA MET A 29 9.27 -5.84 -0.74
C MET A 29 10.30 -6.46 -1.69
N THR A 30 11.33 -5.70 -2.09
CA THR A 30 12.42 -6.21 -2.93
C THR A 30 13.23 -7.28 -2.19
N GLU A 31 13.60 -7.03 -0.94
CA GLU A 31 14.34 -7.97 -0.09
C GLU A 31 13.56 -9.28 0.13
N ARG A 32 12.24 -9.19 0.34
CA ARG A 32 11.41 -10.37 0.66
C ARG A 32 10.95 -11.15 -0.56
N HIS A 33 10.58 -10.48 -1.65
CA HIS A 33 9.89 -11.10 -2.77
C HIS A 33 10.73 -11.18 -4.06
N GLY A 34 11.98 -10.69 -4.03
CA GLY A 34 12.88 -10.73 -5.17
C GLY A 34 12.63 -9.61 -6.19
N GLY A 35 11.73 -8.68 -5.87
CA GLY A 35 11.41 -7.50 -6.67
C GLY A 35 10.07 -6.91 -6.28
N ALA A 36 10.01 -5.59 -6.21
CA ALA A 36 8.77 -4.84 -6.08
C ALA A 36 8.74 -3.80 -7.21
N THR A 37 7.85 -3.99 -8.18
CA THR A 37 7.61 -2.96 -9.17
C THR A 37 6.64 -1.97 -8.57
N SER A 38 7.16 -0.88 -8.01
CA SER A 38 6.30 0.26 -7.71
C SER A 38 5.83 0.86 -9.02
N TYR A 39 4.67 0.41 -9.49
CA TYR A 39 3.89 1.22 -10.37
C TYR A 39 3.32 2.35 -9.50
N LEU A 40 4.06 3.47 -9.43
CA LEU A 40 3.53 4.73 -8.94
C LEU A 40 2.44 5.12 -9.93
N ASN A 41 1.23 4.58 -9.74
CA ASN A 41 0.06 5.22 -10.30
C ASN A 41 0.06 6.60 -9.67
N SER A 42 0.39 7.58 -10.50
CA SER A 42 0.26 9.01 -10.24
C SER A 42 -0.97 9.24 -9.36
N PRO A 43 -0.88 10.08 -8.31
CA PRO A 43 -1.89 10.23 -7.27
C PRO A 43 -3.31 10.00 -7.80
N ALA A 44 -3.88 8.84 -7.49
CA ALA A 44 -5.24 8.56 -7.88
C ALA A 44 -6.14 9.38 -6.96
N LYS A 45 -6.99 10.25 -7.53
CA LYS A 45 -8.06 10.91 -6.77
C LYS A 45 -9.05 9.83 -6.33
N GLY A 46 -8.92 9.36 -5.09
CA GLY A 46 -9.91 8.49 -4.47
C GLY A 46 -10.95 9.35 -3.77
N PHE A 47 -12.23 9.13 -4.08
CA PHE A 47 -13.30 9.69 -3.26
C PHE A 47 -13.61 8.67 -2.16
N TRP A 48 -13.11 8.90 -0.94
CA TRP A 48 -13.57 8.18 0.23
C TRP A 48 -14.71 9.00 0.85
N SER A 49 -15.91 8.45 0.88
CA SER A 49 -17.03 9.07 1.59
C SER A 49 -16.90 8.72 3.06
N THR A 50 -16.49 9.70 3.88
CA THR A 50 -16.71 9.62 5.33
C THR A 50 -18.11 10.13 5.64
N SER A 51 -18.64 9.82 6.82
CA SER A 51 -19.98 10.26 7.26
C SER A 51 -20.11 11.79 7.41
N GLU A 52 -19.02 12.54 7.27
CA GLU A 52 -18.96 14.00 7.44
C GLU A 52 -18.66 14.76 6.13
N GLY A 53 -18.41 14.07 5.01
CA GLY A 53 -18.17 14.71 3.71
C GLY A 53 -17.42 13.82 2.72
N THR A 54 -17.31 14.30 1.47
CA THR A 54 -16.42 13.70 0.46
C THR A 54 -15.07 14.42 0.55
N GLU A 55 -14.10 13.85 1.26
CA GLU A 55 -12.72 14.34 1.22
C GLU A 55 -12.02 13.77 -0.03
N GLU A 56 -11.36 14.63 -0.81
CA GLU A 56 -10.48 14.20 -1.90
C GLU A 56 -9.20 13.60 -1.30
N ASP A 57 -9.25 12.32 -0.92
CA ASP A 57 -8.09 11.62 -0.44
C ASP A 57 -7.23 11.15 -1.61
N THR A 58 -6.10 11.84 -1.76
CA THR A 58 -5.07 11.45 -2.71
C THR A 58 -4.38 10.20 -2.19
N VAL A 59 -4.41 9.11 -2.96
CA VAL A 59 -3.78 7.84 -2.59
C VAL A 59 -2.69 7.45 -3.58
N ILE A 60 -1.64 6.85 -3.04
CA ILE A 60 -0.52 6.25 -3.76
C ILE A 60 -0.71 4.75 -3.69
N VAL A 61 -0.78 4.10 -4.85
CA VAL A 61 -0.90 2.65 -4.92
C VAL A 61 0.49 2.05 -5.14
N ILE A 62 0.90 1.14 -4.27
CA ILE A 62 2.13 0.36 -4.44
C ILE A 62 1.76 -1.07 -4.79
N GLU A 63 2.34 -1.57 -5.87
CA GLU A 63 2.08 -2.90 -6.42
C GLU A 63 3.23 -3.87 -6.16
N VAL A 64 2.90 -5.10 -5.76
CA VAL A 64 3.87 -6.14 -5.44
C VAL A 64 3.39 -7.48 -5.99
N MET A 65 4.17 -8.07 -6.89
CA MET A 65 3.89 -9.40 -7.42
C MET A 65 4.47 -10.46 -6.49
N VAL A 66 3.65 -11.43 -6.07
CA VAL A 66 4.08 -12.51 -5.17
C VAL A 66 3.68 -13.88 -5.70
N ASN A 67 4.62 -14.84 -5.67
CA ASN A 67 4.37 -16.21 -6.10
C ASN A 67 3.29 -16.91 -5.27
N SER A 68 3.31 -16.70 -3.95
CA SER A 68 2.36 -17.25 -2.99
C SER A 68 1.92 -16.16 -1.99
N LEU A 69 0.67 -16.25 -1.53
CA LEU A 69 0.08 -15.28 -0.61
C LEU A 69 0.24 -15.73 0.85
N ASP A 70 1.20 -15.16 1.57
CA ASP A 70 1.31 -15.29 3.02
C ASP A 70 0.40 -14.29 3.73
N ARG A 71 -0.83 -14.71 4.01
CA ARG A 71 -1.86 -13.84 4.62
C ARG A 71 -1.48 -13.35 6.02
N ALA A 72 -0.74 -14.14 6.80
CA ALA A 72 -0.38 -13.77 8.16
C ALA A 72 0.64 -12.63 8.13
N TRP A 73 1.64 -12.74 7.26
CA TRP A 73 2.63 -11.70 7.09
C TRP A 73 2.02 -10.40 6.55
N TRP A 74 1.19 -10.46 5.50
CA TRP A 74 0.55 -9.25 4.96
C TRP A 74 -0.35 -8.53 5.97
N ARG A 75 -1.06 -9.28 6.84
CA ARG A 75 -1.84 -8.69 7.94
C ARG A 75 -0.95 -7.98 8.96
N GLN A 76 0.18 -8.57 9.32
CA GLN A 76 1.13 -7.95 10.24
C GLN A 76 1.78 -6.72 9.61
N TYR A 77 2.12 -6.80 8.32
CA TYR A 77 2.71 -5.71 7.58
C TYR A 77 1.76 -4.52 7.45
N ARG A 78 0.49 -4.76 7.11
CA ARG A 78 -0.56 -3.74 7.09
C ARG A 78 -0.63 -3.00 8.43
N ARG A 79 -0.64 -3.73 9.56
CA ARG A 79 -0.67 -3.13 10.91
C ARG A 79 0.55 -2.27 11.22
N LYS A 80 1.74 -2.69 10.78
CA LYS A 80 2.96 -1.87 10.90
C LYS A 80 2.81 -0.56 10.13
N LEU A 81 2.28 -0.61 8.91
CA LEU A 81 2.05 0.59 8.09
C LEU A 81 0.98 1.50 8.69
N GLU A 82 -0.14 0.95 9.17
CA GLU A 82 -1.19 1.68 9.90
C GLU A 82 -0.61 2.50 11.06
N GLN A 83 0.20 1.85 11.91
CA GLN A 83 0.86 2.52 13.04
C GLN A 83 1.85 3.61 12.59
N LEU A 84 2.61 3.34 11.53
CA LEU A 84 3.61 4.27 11.02
C LEU A 84 2.96 5.51 10.39
N LEU A 85 1.87 5.32 9.64
CA LEU A 85 1.17 6.38 8.93
C LEU A 85 0.16 7.14 9.81
N GLY A 86 -0.12 6.64 11.01
CA GLY A 86 -1.15 7.19 11.89
C GLY A 86 -2.57 6.94 11.38
N GLN A 87 -2.77 5.84 10.66
CA GLN A 87 -4.04 5.47 10.02
C GLN A 87 -4.74 4.36 10.82
N GLU A 88 -6.05 4.48 11.01
CA GLU A 88 -6.85 3.44 11.68
C GLU A 88 -6.99 2.18 10.82
N GLU A 89 -7.12 2.36 9.50
CA GLU A 89 -7.26 1.27 8.54
C GLU A 89 -6.52 1.60 7.24
N LEU A 90 -5.71 0.65 6.76
CA LEU A 90 -5.09 0.70 5.44
C LEU A 90 -5.64 -0.40 4.53
N LEU A 91 -6.13 -0.03 3.34
CA LEU A 91 -6.58 -1.01 2.37
C LEU A 91 -5.40 -1.77 1.76
N VAL A 92 -5.48 -3.10 1.79
CA VAL A 92 -4.54 -4.01 1.09
C VAL A 92 -5.37 -4.98 0.27
N ARG A 93 -5.15 -5.01 -1.05
CA ARG A 93 -5.85 -5.93 -1.96
C ARG A 93 -4.90 -7.02 -2.43
N ALA A 94 -5.42 -8.23 -2.57
CA ALA A 94 -4.72 -9.34 -3.21
C ALA A 94 -5.56 -9.85 -4.38
N LEU A 95 -5.04 -9.75 -5.60
CA LEU A 95 -5.71 -10.17 -6.82
C LEU A 95 -5.00 -11.41 -7.36
N PRO A 96 -5.71 -12.53 -7.65
CA PRO A 96 -5.11 -13.64 -8.36
C PRO A 96 -4.73 -13.18 -9.78
N VAL A 97 -3.54 -13.59 -10.23
CA VAL A 97 -3.00 -13.20 -11.53
C VAL A 97 -2.30 -14.39 -12.17
N GLU A 98 -2.33 -14.41 -13.50
CA GLU A 98 -1.67 -15.39 -14.34
C GLU A 98 -0.49 -14.72 -15.07
N THR A 99 0.67 -15.38 -15.11
CA THR A 99 1.78 -15.03 -15.99
C THR A 99 1.61 -15.79 -17.30
N LEU A 100 1.66 -15.10 -18.44
CA LEU A 100 1.65 -15.69 -19.77
C LEU A 100 3.06 -15.81 -20.34
#